data_AF-A0A1L8I5B9-F1
#
_entry.id   AF-A0A1L8I5B9-F1
#
_cell.length_a   1.000
_cell.length_b   1.000
_cell.length_c   1.000
_cell.angle_alpha   90.00
_cell.angle_beta   90.00
_cell.angle_gamma   90.00
#
_symmetry.space_group_name_H-M   'P 1'
#
loop_
_entity.id
_entity.type
_entity.pdbx_description
1 polymer ?
#
loop_
_entity_poly.entity_id
_entity_poly.type
_entity_poly.pdbx_seq_one_letter_code
_entity_poly.pdbx_strand_id
1 'polypeptide(L)'
;MKPTPELRQELRELLDEVIPEDGKDTDTRFTDAQIDRLLERARNIYAAAAEGWTRKAAMFQREQGGLQAYTVGQESYEMTKPSDMMEYALKMAEQYREMAAKTRGSAIIRLKPPKVL
;
A
#
# COMPACT_ATOMS: atom_id res chain seq x y z
N MET A 1 9.81 -4.57 -12.03
CA MET A 1 9.62 -4.04 -13.41
C MET A 1 10.62 -2.90 -13.64
N LYS A 2 10.87 -2.44 -14.88
CA LYS A 2 11.79 -1.30 -15.08
C LYS A 2 11.09 -0.01 -14.65
N PRO A 3 11.61 0.74 -13.67
CA PRO A 3 10.97 1.97 -13.25
C PRO A 3 11.13 3.04 -14.35
N THR A 4 10.04 3.74 -14.61
CA THR A 4 9.97 4.88 -15.54
C THR A 4 9.33 6.06 -14.81
N PRO A 5 9.59 7.30 -15.22
CA PRO A 5 8.94 8.48 -14.62
C PRO A 5 7.41 8.37 -14.61
N GLU A 6 6.82 7.84 -15.69
CA GLU A 6 5.37 7.59 -15.79
C GLU A 6 4.88 6.58 -14.73
N LEU A 7 5.57 5.44 -14.57
CA LEU A 7 5.21 4.43 -13.56
C LEU A 7 5.39 4.93 -12.13
N ARG A 8 6.36 5.82 -11.90
CA ARG A 8 6.58 6.44 -10.59
C ARG A 8 5.44 7.38 -10.23
N GLN A 9 5.00 8.17 -11.20
CA GLN A 9 3.86 9.06 -11.03
C GLN A 9 2.57 8.27 -10.80
N GLU A 10 2.32 7.23 -11.61
CA GLU A 10 1.17 6.34 -11.45
C GLU A 10 1.17 5.66 -10.07
N LEU A 11 2.33 5.16 -9.60
CA LEU A 11 2.44 4.56 -8.27
C LEU A 11 2.17 5.59 -7.15
N ARG A 12 2.59 6.84 -7.31
CA ARG A 12 2.33 7.92 -6.35
C ARG A 12 0.84 8.23 -6.25
N GLU A 13 0.14 8.31 -7.38
CA GLU A 13 -1.32 8.49 -7.41
C GLU A 13 -2.03 7.33 -6.71
N LEU A 14 -1.62 6.09 -6.97
CA LEU A 14 -2.19 4.91 -6.33
C LEU A 14 -1.93 4.82 -4.81
N LEU A 15 -0.86 5.45 -4.33
CA LEU A 15 -0.50 5.49 -2.92
C LEU A 15 -1.04 6.72 -2.18
N ASP A 16 -1.80 7.57 -2.87
CA ASP A 16 -2.26 8.87 -2.36
C ASP A 16 -1.06 9.68 -1.81
N GLU A 17 0.00 9.74 -2.61
CA GLU A 17 1.29 10.40 -2.35
C GLU A 17 1.55 11.44 -3.44
N VAL A 18 0.57 12.32 -3.65
CA VAL A 18 0.69 13.44 -4.58
C VAL A 18 1.63 14.47 -3.97
N ILE A 19 2.71 14.81 -4.68
CA ILE A 19 3.60 15.90 -4.28
C ILE A 19 2.79 17.20 -4.41
N PRO A 20 2.67 18.02 -3.34
CA PRO A 20 1.98 19.30 -3.43
C PRO A 20 2.68 20.23 -4.44
N GLU A 21 1.94 21.15 -5.08
CA GLU A 21 2.44 21.98 -6.20
C GLU A 21 3.73 22.79 -5.90
N ASP A 22 4.09 22.97 -4.62
CA ASP A 22 5.31 23.66 -4.16
C ASP A 22 6.21 22.78 -3.26
N GLY A 23 5.92 21.48 -3.15
CA GLY A 23 6.66 20.54 -2.29
C GLY A 23 7.74 19.74 -3.00
N LYS A 24 8.55 19.02 -2.23
CA LYS A 24 9.56 18.08 -2.72
C LYS A 24 9.15 16.64 -2.44
N ASP A 25 9.81 15.68 -3.07
CA ASP A 25 9.62 14.26 -2.77
C ASP A 25 9.93 13.92 -1.29
N THR A 26 10.71 14.75 -0.61
CA THR A 26 10.98 14.66 0.83
C THR A 26 9.80 15.04 1.72
N ASP A 27 8.80 15.75 1.18
CA ASP A 27 7.57 16.10 1.88
C ASP A 27 6.51 14.98 1.78
N THR A 28 6.79 13.95 0.96
CA THR A 28 5.98 12.73 0.86
C THR A 28 6.53 11.62 1.77
N ARG A 29 5.73 10.60 2.09
CA ARG A 29 6.19 9.47 2.93
C ARG A 29 7.17 8.55 2.19
N PHE A 30 7.21 8.61 0.86
CA PHE A 30 8.10 7.85 0.01
C PHE A 30 8.93 8.74 -0.93
N THR A 31 10.25 8.69 -0.74
CA THR A 31 11.22 9.26 -1.69
C THR A 31 11.14 8.58 -3.05
N ASP A 32 11.58 9.27 -4.11
CA ASP A 32 11.67 8.71 -5.46
C ASP A 32 12.44 7.37 -5.48
N ALA A 33 13.56 7.29 -4.76
CA ALA A 33 14.35 6.06 -4.67
C ALA A 33 13.60 4.89 -4.00
N GLN A 34 12.68 5.16 -3.07
CA GLN A 34 11.85 4.14 -2.44
C GLN A 34 10.75 3.66 -3.38
N ILE A 35 10.15 4.57 -4.16
CA ILE A 35 9.17 4.26 -5.22
C ILE A 35 9.85 3.42 -6.32
N ASP A 36 11.03 3.82 -6.79
CA ASP A 36 11.85 3.07 -7.75
C ASP A 36 12.09 1.63 -7.25
N ARG A 37 12.55 1.46 -6.00
CA ARG A 37 12.78 0.14 -5.40
C ARG A 37 11.50 -0.71 -5.30
N LEU A 38 10.35 -0.10 -5.03
CA LEU A 38 9.05 -0.79 -5.00
C LEU A 38 8.72 -1.31 -6.41
N LEU A 39 8.86 -0.47 -7.43
CA LEU A 39 8.63 -0.84 -8.82
C LEU A 39 9.59 -1.93 -9.29
N GLU A 40 10.88 -1.85 -8.96
CA GLU A 40 11.89 -2.84 -9.35
C GLU A 40 11.54 -4.24 -8.83
N ARG A 41 11.17 -4.32 -7.55
CA ARG A 41 10.83 -5.58 -6.86
C ARG A 41 9.45 -6.10 -7.25
N ALA A 42 8.54 -5.21 -7.60
CA ALA A 42 7.18 -5.58 -7.96
C ALA A 42 7.08 -6.15 -9.38
N ARG A 43 6.12 -7.06 -9.52
CA ARG A 43 5.83 -7.75 -10.79
C ARG A 43 4.86 -6.97 -11.68
N ASN A 44 4.03 -6.11 -11.10
CA ASN A 44 3.12 -5.18 -11.76
C ASN A 44 2.84 -3.99 -10.83
N ILE A 45 2.23 -2.92 -11.37
CA ILE A 45 2.00 -1.67 -10.64
C ILE A 45 1.14 -1.89 -9.38
N TYR A 46 0.12 -2.75 -9.46
CA TYR A 46 -0.74 -3.07 -8.32
C TYR A 46 0.01 -3.80 -7.20
N ALA A 47 0.96 -4.67 -7.52
CA ALA A 47 1.82 -5.31 -6.52
C ALA A 47 2.73 -4.29 -5.83
N ALA A 48 3.20 -3.28 -6.56
CA ALA A 48 3.97 -2.18 -5.98
C ALA A 48 3.10 -1.33 -5.05
N ALA A 49 1.87 -1.00 -5.48
CA ALA A 49 0.90 -0.26 -4.67
C ALA A 49 0.52 -1.02 -3.39
N ALA A 50 0.29 -2.34 -3.49
CA ALA A 50 0.01 -3.18 -2.32
C ALA A 50 1.16 -3.16 -1.30
N GLU A 51 2.41 -3.25 -1.77
CA GLU A 51 3.58 -3.17 -0.90
C GLU A 51 3.75 -1.77 -0.29
N GLY A 52 3.51 -0.70 -1.06
CA GLY A 52 3.53 0.68 -0.58
C GLY A 52 2.49 0.94 0.51
N TRP A 53 1.23 0.52 0.31
CA TRP A 53 0.17 0.61 1.32
C TRP A 53 0.47 -0.22 2.56
N THR A 54 1.07 -1.41 2.41
CA THR A 54 1.52 -2.23 3.55
C THR A 54 2.58 -1.50 4.39
N ARG A 55 3.53 -0.82 3.73
CA ARG A 55 4.56 -0.01 4.41
C ARG A 55 3.94 1.21 5.11
N LYS A 56 2.96 1.87 4.48
CA LYS A 56 2.22 3.01 5.05
C LYS A 56 1.46 2.58 6.33
N ALA A 57 0.81 1.42 6.30
CA ALA A 57 0.18 0.82 7.48
C ALA A 57 1.17 0.57 8.63
N ALA A 58 2.37 0.05 8.31
CA ALA A 58 3.42 -0.15 9.31
C ALA A 58 3.96 1.17 9.89
N MET A 59 3.98 2.26 9.13
CA MET A 59 4.32 3.60 9.63
C MET A 59 3.26 4.08 10.62
N PHE A 60 1.97 4.00 10.25
CA PHE A 60 0.87 4.36 11.14
C PHE A 60 0.88 3.55 12.44
N GLN A 61 1.17 2.25 12.37
CA GLN A 61 1.30 1.41 13.56
C GLN A 61 2.42 1.88 14.50
N ARG A 62 3.57 2.31 13.96
CA ARG A 62 4.69 2.84 14.76
C ARG A 62 4.35 4.17 15.40
N GLU A 63 3.69 5.05 14.66
CA GLU A 63 3.18 6.33 15.17
C GLU A 63 2.19 6.09 16.31
N GLN A 64 1.28 5.11 16.15
CA GLN A 64 0.35 4.71 17.21
C GLN A 64 1.01 4.08 18.43
N GLY A 65 2.02 3.22 18.26
CA GLY A 65 2.76 2.64 19.38
C GLY A 65 3.49 3.70 20.21
N GLY A 66 3.99 4.76 19.56
CA GLY A 66 4.56 5.93 20.23
C GLY A 66 3.52 6.81 20.93
N LEU A 67 2.35 7.00 20.31
CA LEU A 67 1.23 7.76 20.88
C LEU A 67 0.59 7.05 22.07
N GLN A 68 0.40 5.72 22.02
CA GLN A 68 -0.13 4.93 23.15
C GLN A 68 0.76 5.04 24.39
N ALA A 69 2.08 5.11 24.22
CA ALA A 69 3.01 5.35 25.33
C ALA A 69 2.88 6.76 25.94
N TYR A 70 2.46 7.75 25.14
CA TYR A 70 2.28 9.14 25.55
C TYR A 70 0.90 9.43 26.19
N THR A 71 -0.15 8.72 25.78
CA THR A 71 -1.54 8.91 26.25
C THR A 71 -1.82 8.38 27.67
N VAL A 72 -0.88 7.67 28.32
CA VAL A 72 -1.04 7.21 29.72
C VAL A 72 -1.03 8.38 30.74
N GLY A 73 -0.73 9.62 30.31
CA GLY A 73 -0.50 10.77 31.19
C GLY A 73 -1.65 11.75 31.43
N GLN A 74 -2.55 12.02 30.47
CA GLN A 74 -3.70 12.92 30.67
C GLN A 74 -4.66 12.81 29.48
N GLU A 75 -5.90 12.39 29.76
CA GLU A 75 -7.11 12.65 28.96
C GLU A 75 -7.13 12.13 27.51
N SER A 76 -7.58 10.88 27.36
CA SER A 76 -7.78 10.17 26.09
C SER A 76 -8.97 10.71 25.30
N TYR A 77 -8.73 11.69 24.41
CA TYR A 77 -9.76 12.18 23.50
C TYR A 77 -9.26 12.30 22.05
N GLU A 78 -8.71 11.24 21.44
CA GLU A 78 -8.42 11.27 19.98
C GLU A 78 -8.26 9.89 19.30
N MET A 79 -8.66 8.80 19.97
CA MET A 79 -8.20 7.43 19.65
C MET A 79 -8.86 6.74 18.44
N THR A 80 -9.83 7.36 17.76
CA THR A 80 -10.53 6.73 16.63
C THR A 80 -9.81 6.94 15.29
N LYS A 81 -9.25 8.13 15.05
CA LYS A 81 -8.70 8.52 13.74
C LYS A 81 -7.47 7.72 13.28
N PRO A 82 -6.48 7.39 14.13
CA PRO A 82 -5.26 6.76 13.64
C PRO A 82 -5.41 5.25 13.37
N SER A 83 -6.35 4.56 14.04
CA SER A 83 -6.63 3.13 13.75
C SER A 83 -7.38 2.97 12.44
N ASP A 84 -8.35 3.85 12.17
CA ASP A 84 -9.02 3.92 10.88
C ASP A 84 -8.04 4.09 9.72
N MET A 85 -7.00 4.93 9.87
CA MET A 85 -5.99 5.14 8.83
C MET A 85 -5.11 3.91 8.58
N MET A 86 -4.76 3.17 9.63
CA MET A 86 -4.02 1.91 9.52
C MET A 86 -4.87 0.83 8.84
N GLU A 87 -6.13 0.66 9.28
CA GLU A 87 -7.06 -0.31 8.72
C GLU A 87 -7.39 0.01 7.27
N TYR A 88 -7.59 1.29 6.94
CA TYR A 88 -7.75 1.77 5.57
C TYR A 88 -6.54 1.40 4.71
N ALA A 89 -5.32 1.67 5.19
CA ALA A 89 -4.10 1.32 4.46
C ALA A 89 -3.95 -0.20 4.24
N LEU A 90 -4.29 -1.02 5.23
CA LEU A 90 -4.30 -2.48 5.08
C LEU A 90 -5.36 -2.96 4.09
N LYS A 91 -6.55 -2.38 4.12
CA LYS A 91 -7.63 -2.68 3.18
C LYS A 91 -7.22 -2.34 1.75
N MET A 92 -6.63 -1.15 1.53
CA MET A 92 -6.10 -0.77 0.21
C MET A 92 -5.00 -1.73 -0.24
N ALA A 93 -4.09 -2.12 0.66
CA ALA A 93 -3.05 -3.10 0.35
C ALA A 93 -3.62 -4.45 -0.10
N GLU A 94 -4.69 -4.92 0.55
CA GLU A 94 -5.37 -6.16 0.18
C GLU A 94 -6.06 -6.04 -1.18
N GLN A 95 -6.80 -4.97 -1.43
CA GLN A 95 -7.45 -4.72 -2.72
C GLN A 95 -6.44 -4.70 -3.88
N TYR A 96 -5.31 -4.01 -3.71
CA TYR A 96 -4.25 -3.99 -4.72
C TYR A 96 -3.54 -5.34 -4.86
N ARG A 97 -3.40 -6.12 -3.78
CA ARG A 97 -2.86 -7.48 -3.85
C ARG A 97 -3.78 -8.40 -4.64
N GLU A 98 -5.09 -8.31 -4.41
CA GLU A 98 -6.10 -9.03 -5.19
C GLU A 98 -6.07 -8.65 -6.67
N MET A 99 -6.02 -7.34 -6.98
CA MET A 99 -5.90 -6.86 -8.36
C MET A 99 -4.62 -7.38 -9.01
N ALA A 100 -3.48 -7.30 -8.31
CA ALA A 100 -2.21 -7.83 -8.78
C ALA A 100 -2.25 -9.34 -9.08
N ALA A 101 -2.98 -10.11 -8.28
CA ALA A 101 -3.19 -11.55 -8.50
C ALA A 101 -4.12 -11.83 -9.69
N LYS A 102 -5.22 -11.08 -9.81
CA LYS A 102 -6.20 -11.19 -10.90
C LYS A 102 -5.60 -10.82 -12.25
N THR A 103 -4.72 -9.81 -12.31
CA THR A 103 -3.95 -9.45 -13.52
C THR A 103 -3.09 -10.62 -14.06
N ARG A 104 -2.77 -11.62 -13.22
CA ARG A 104 -1.99 -12.81 -13.63
C ARG A 104 -2.82 -14.06 -13.94
N GLY A 105 -4.12 -14.09 -13.67
CA GLY A 105 -4.82 -15.38 -13.53
C GLY A 105 -6.31 -15.38 -13.79
N SER A 106 -6.72 -15.17 -15.05
CA SER A 106 -7.84 -15.95 -15.59
C SER A 106 -7.37 -17.39 -15.78
N ALA A 107 -7.23 -18.13 -14.68
CA ALA A 107 -7.07 -19.58 -14.71
C ALA A 107 -8.06 -20.20 -13.73
N ILE A 108 -9.35 -19.96 -13.99
CA ILE A 108 -10.41 -20.86 -13.54
C ILE A 108 -10.21 -22.16 -14.32
N ILE A 109 -9.28 -23.02 -13.89
CA ILE A 109 -9.23 -24.41 -14.34
C ILE A 109 -10.40 -25.11 -13.65
N ARG A 110 -11.56 -25.09 -14.30
CA ARG A 110 -12.71 -25.89 -13.90
C ARG A 110 -12.41 -27.35 -14.26
N LEU A 111 -11.65 -28.03 -13.41
CA LEU A 111 -11.39 -29.46 -13.52
C LEU A 111 -12.71 -30.21 -13.30
N LYS A 112 -13.41 -30.57 -14.39
CA LYS A 112 -14.53 -31.52 -14.34
C LYS A 112 -13.96 -32.93 -14.13
N PRO A 113 -14.40 -33.70 -13.12
CA PRO A 113 -13.99 -35.09 -12.99
C PRO A 113 -14.61 -35.91 -14.14
N PRO A 114 -13.83 -36.78 -14.82
CA PRO A 114 -14.39 -37.67 -15.83
C PRO A 114 -15.27 -38.71 -15.15
N LYS A 115 -16.53 -38.78 -15.60
CA LYS A 115 -17.48 -39.81 -15.18
C LYS A 115 -17.11 -41.09 -15.93
N VAL A 116 -16.52 -42.06 -15.24
CA VAL A 116 -16.32 -43.40 -15.79
C VAL A 116 -17.65 -44.16 -15.75
N LEU A 117 -17.98 -44.79 -16.88
CA LEU A 117 -19.11 -45.70 -17.10
C LEU A 117 -18.75 -47.10 -16.59
#